data_AF-A0A2R6QQW8-F1
#
_entry.id   AF-A0A2R6QQW8-F1
#
_cell.length_a   1.000
_cell.length_b   1.000
_cell.length_c   1.000
_cell.angle_alpha   90.00
_cell.angle_beta   90.00
_cell.angle_gamma   90.00
#
_symmetry.space_group_name_H-M   'P 1'
#
loop_
_entity.id
_entity.type
_entity.pdbx_description
1 polymer ?
#
loop_
_entity_poly.entity_id
_entity_poly.type
_entity_poly.pdbx_seq_one_letter_code
_entity_poly.pdbx_strand_id
1 'polypeptide(L)'
;MTAQINNFTLTSGPPGPPCMVQHNAPALLFSPSGRLCTRNFFHAFNDGLIPLFITVHTIFPDDQDRVLLISGSCDWWARKYMDLLQSFSKHRIITLGNDTATHCFPSATVGLVGHGFMAIQSNLMANPKTLMHFHALLEKTYGQKRYPRNSHFAPPVFSKPRPRLALVSRSGGIGRVISNQAELRQVAEEEGFEVIELEPKFETSLSETYKLVSPSHVMVGVHGAALTHLLFLRPGSVVIQVVPLGLQWTSEVCFGKPAKEMGLEYMEYEIGVEESSLVEKYERDNLVIKDPMALQKKQWSTEIMNIYLKEQNVKLDMVRFRKYLKKAYEKAKKFMEKEGQLTA
;
A
#
# COMPACT_ATOMS: atom_id res chain seq x y z
N MET A 1 -12.52 -14.10 -4.37
CA MET A 1 -13.58 -14.74 -3.56
C MET A 1 -13.50 -14.18 -2.16
N THR A 2 -14.36 -13.22 -1.83
CA THR A 2 -14.66 -12.82 -0.45
C THR A 2 -15.56 -13.91 0.13
N ALA A 3 -15.18 -14.53 1.24
CA ALA A 3 -16.07 -15.44 1.94
C ALA A 3 -17.30 -14.64 2.40
N GLN A 4 -18.45 -14.90 1.80
CA GLN A 4 -19.72 -14.37 2.28
C GLN A 4 -20.20 -15.30 3.40
N ILE A 5 -20.17 -14.80 4.63
CA ILE A 5 -20.82 -15.49 5.75
C ILE A 5 -22.31 -15.25 5.58
N ASN A 6 -23.02 -16.25 5.05
CA ASN A 6 -24.45 -16.14 4.76
C ASN A 6 -25.29 -16.21 6.03
N ASN A 7 -24.86 -16.98 7.04
CA ASN A 7 -25.53 -17.14 8.32
C ASN A 7 -24.47 -17.27 9.43
N PHE A 8 -24.72 -16.66 10.60
CA PHE A 8 -24.01 -16.97 11.83
C PHE A 8 -25.03 -17.23 12.95
N THR A 9 -24.73 -18.19 13.81
CA THR A 9 -25.57 -18.52 14.97
C THR A 9 -24.83 -18.08 16.23
N LEU A 10 -25.41 -17.12 16.95
CA LEU A 10 -24.94 -16.75 18.29
C LEU A 10 -25.61 -17.66 19.31
N THR A 11 -24.84 -18.55 19.94
CA THR A 11 -25.30 -19.36 21.07
C THR A 11 -24.77 -18.74 22.36
N SER A 12 -25.62 -18.65 23.39
CA SER A 12 -25.18 -18.28 24.73
C SER A 12 -24.27 -19.40 25.27
N GLY A 13 -23.01 -19.08 25.50
CA GLY A 13 -22.08 -19.99 26.18
C GLY A 13 -22.45 -20.20 27.66
N PRO A 14 -21.84 -21.19 28.34
CA PRO A 14 -21.91 -21.30 29.80
C PRO A 14 -21.45 -19.98 30.47
N PRO A 15 -21.79 -19.73 31.75
CA PRO A 15 -21.29 -18.57 32.49
C PRO A 15 -19.78 -18.44 32.28
N GLY A 16 -19.37 -17.32 31.67
CA GLY A 16 -17.97 -17.09 31.36
C GLY A 16 -17.12 -17.10 32.62
N PRO A 17 -15.82 -17.41 32.53
CA PRO A 17 -14.91 -17.26 33.66
C PRO A 17 -15.03 -15.84 34.25
N PRO A 18 -14.76 -15.67 35.55
CA PRO A 18 -14.85 -14.35 36.18
C PRO A 18 -13.98 -13.33 35.43
N CYS A 19 -14.49 -12.11 35.30
CA CYS A 19 -13.76 -11.01 34.68
C CYS A 19 -12.48 -10.74 35.48
N MET A 20 -11.32 -10.94 34.85
CA MET A 20 -10.02 -10.62 35.46
C MET A 20 -9.63 -9.17 35.19
N VAL A 21 -10.01 -8.66 34.02
CA VAL A 21 -9.79 -7.26 33.62
C VAL A 21 -11.10 -6.67 33.12
N GLN A 22 -11.58 -5.63 33.79
CA GLN A 22 -12.78 -4.89 33.41
C GLN A 22 -12.39 -3.66 32.57
N HIS A 23 -12.96 -3.52 31.39
CA HIS A 23 -12.77 -2.34 30.53
C HIS A 23 -14.03 -1.48 30.53
N ASN A 24 -13.84 -0.15 30.48
CA ASN A 24 -14.95 0.81 30.42
C ASN A 24 -15.26 1.24 28.98
N ALA A 25 -14.37 0.96 28.02
CA ALA A 25 -14.53 1.25 26.61
C ALA A 25 -14.94 -0.02 25.83
N PRO A 26 -15.68 0.10 24.72
CA PRO A 26 -16.01 -1.03 23.85
C PRO A 26 -14.76 -1.66 23.21
N ALA A 27 -14.86 -2.94 22.85
CA ALA A 27 -13.83 -3.64 22.09
C ALA A 27 -14.07 -3.59 20.58
N LEU A 28 -12.99 -3.46 19.80
CA LEU A 28 -12.97 -3.79 18.38
C LEU A 28 -12.04 -4.98 18.17
N LEU A 29 -12.64 -6.13 17.88
CA LEU A 29 -11.94 -7.39 17.66
C LEU A 29 -11.78 -7.65 16.16
N PHE A 30 -10.54 -7.82 15.70
CA PHE A 30 -10.28 -8.27 14.34
C PHE A 30 -9.10 -9.25 14.30
N SER A 31 -8.98 -9.98 13.19
CA SER A 31 -7.92 -10.97 13.02
C SER A 31 -7.06 -10.66 11.80
N PRO A 32 -5.73 -10.50 11.97
CA PRO A 32 -4.80 -10.43 10.87
C PRO A 32 -4.46 -11.82 10.31
N SER A 33 -5.46 -12.70 10.14
CA SER A 33 -5.28 -14.05 9.59
C SER A 33 -5.29 -14.06 8.06
N GLY A 34 -4.92 -15.19 7.44
CA GLY A 34 -4.93 -15.37 5.99
C GLY A 34 -3.99 -14.40 5.25
N ARG A 35 -4.56 -13.50 4.42
CA ARG A 35 -3.80 -12.58 3.56
C ARG A 35 -2.92 -11.60 4.34
N LEU A 36 -3.35 -11.19 5.54
CA LEU A 36 -2.59 -10.30 6.41
C LEU A 36 -1.33 -10.95 6.99
N CYS A 37 -1.27 -12.29 7.05
CA CYS A 37 -0.08 -13.05 7.43
C CYS A 37 0.97 -13.18 6.32
N THR A 38 0.65 -12.85 5.06
CA THR A 38 1.52 -13.17 3.91
C THR A 38 2.75 -12.28 3.77
N ARG A 39 3.00 -11.38 4.73
CA ARG A 39 4.03 -10.31 4.68
C ARG A 39 3.92 -9.39 3.46
N ASN A 40 2.85 -9.52 2.67
CA ASN A 40 2.58 -8.70 1.50
C ASN A 40 2.06 -7.32 1.94
N PHE A 41 2.79 -6.28 1.57
CA PHE A 41 2.51 -4.92 2.00
C PHE A 41 1.16 -4.38 1.48
N PHE A 42 0.74 -4.76 0.28
CA PHE A 42 -0.57 -4.38 -0.26
C PHE A 42 -1.70 -4.96 0.60
N HIS A 43 -1.63 -6.26 0.93
CA HIS A 43 -2.65 -6.89 1.75
C HIS A 43 -2.73 -6.30 3.15
N ALA A 44 -1.59 -5.90 3.75
CA ALA A 44 -1.59 -5.23 5.05
C ALA A 44 -2.44 -3.94 5.07
N PHE A 45 -2.41 -3.17 3.98
CA PHE A 45 -3.22 -1.96 3.84
C PHE A 45 -4.64 -2.25 3.37
N ASN A 46 -4.77 -3.00 2.27
CA ASN A 46 -6.05 -3.29 1.62
C ASN A 46 -7.00 -4.12 2.48
N ASP A 47 -6.49 -5.17 3.12
CA ASP A 47 -7.32 -6.13 3.87
C ASP A 47 -7.33 -5.81 5.38
N GLY A 48 -6.50 -4.87 5.84
CA GLY A 48 -6.25 -4.62 7.26
C GLY A 48 -6.40 -3.16 7.66
N LEU A 49 -5.42 -2.32 7.36
CA LEU A 49 -5.35 -0.95 7.89
C LEU A 49 -6.43 -0.01 7.34
N ILE A 50 -6.75 -0.09 6.04
CA ILE A 50 -7.85 0.70 5.46
C ILE A 50 -9.21 0.22 6.00
N PRO A 51 -9.53 -1.09 6.01
CA PRO A 51 -10.72 -1.59 6.66
C PRO A 51 -10.83 -1.23 8.15
N LEU A 52 -9.72 -1.23 8.89
CA LEU A 52 -9.68 -0.75 10.27
C LEU A 52 -10.08 0.72 10.37
N PHE A 53 -9.51 1.58 9.53
CA PHE A 53 -9.86 3.00 9.46
C PHE A 53 -11.35 3.20 9.17
N ILE A 54 -11.89 2.48 8.18
CA ILE A 54 -13.32 2.52 7.83
C ILE A 54 -14.16 2.10 9.03
N THR A 55 -13.85 0.95 9.64
CA THR A 55 -14.63 0.41 10.76
C THR A 55 -14.67 1.36 11.94
N VAL A 56 -13.52 1.94 12.27
CA VAL A 56 -13.39 2.93 13.34
C VAL A 56 -14.30 4.14 13.09
N HIS A 57 -14.30 4.68 11.88
CA HIS A 57 -15.07 5.89 11.55
C HIS A 57 -16.53 5.64 11.15
N THR A 58 -16.94 4.38 10.97
CA THR A 58 -18.32 4.00 10.68
C THR A 58 -19.07 3.57 11.94
N ILE A 59 -18.42 2.78 12.81
CA ILE A 59 -19.09 2.12 13.95
C ILE A 59 -19.00 2.95 15.22
N PHE A 60 -17.89 3.65 15.43
CA PHE A 60 -17.66 4.43 16.64
C PHE A 60 -17.92 5.91 16.34
N PRO A 61 -18.70 6.62 17.16
CA PRO A 61 -18.79 8.08 17.11
C PRO A 61 -17.39 8.69 17.17
N ASP A 62 -17.22 9.83 16.47
CA ASP A 62 -16.00 10.62 16.59
C ASP A 62 -15.81 10.95 18.09
N ASP A 63 -14.64 10.59 18.62
CA ASP A 63 -14.23 10.66 20.04
C ASP A 63 -14.59 9.50 20.99
N GLN A 64 -15.37 8.48 20.56
CA GLN A 64 -15.58 7.31 21.41
C GLN A 64 -14.29 6.49 21.56
N ASP A 65 -13.85 6.26 22.80
CA ASP A 65 -12.71 5.40 23.09
C ASP A 65 -13.04 3.93 22.78
N ARG A 66 -12.01 3.14 22.49
CA ARG A 66 -12.16 1.73 22.09
C ARG A 66 -10.88 0.96 22.29
N VAL A 67 -10.98 -0.27 22.75
CA VAL A 67 -9.84 -1.17 22.92
C VAL A 67 -9.70 -2.03 21.67
N LEU A 68 -8.53 -2.02 21.04
CA LEU A 68 -8.27 -2.90 19.90
C LEU A 68 -7.84 -4.27 20.40
N LEU A 69 -8.58 -5.29 19.97
CA LEU A 69 -8.28 -6.69 20.21
C LEU A 69 -7.85 -7.34 18.90
N ILE A 70 -6.66 -7.94 18.90
CA ILE A 70 -6.10 -8.62 17.75
C ILE A 70 -6.09 -10.12 18.04
N SER A 71 -6.87 -10.88 17.28
CA SER A 71 -6.95 -12.34 17.41
C SER A 71 -6.11 -13.02 16.33
N GLY A 72 -5.28 -13.99 16.71
CA GLY A 72 -4.54 -14.85 15.77
C GLY A 72 -3.04 -14.91 16.06
N SER A 73 -2.35 -15.82 15.35
CA SER A 73 -0.94 -16.18 15.57
C SER A 73 0.07 -15.27 14.86
N CYS A 74 -0.37 -14.17 14.25
CA CYS A 74 0.46 -13.29 13.43
C CYS A 74 1.08 -12.14 14.24
N ASP A 75 1.82 -12.47 15.30
CA ASP A 75 2.37 -11.48 16.24
C ASP A 75 3.32 -10.47 15.59
N TRP A 76 3.97 -10.85 14.49
CA TRP A 76 4.84 -9.92 13.77
C TRP A 76 4.05 -8.76 13.13
N TRP A 77 2.80 -8.99 12.69
CA TRP A 77 2.01 -7.97 11.99
C TRP A 77 1.64 -6.84 12.94
N ALA A 78 1.08 -7.18 14.10
CA ALA A 78 0.75 -6.19 15.13
C ALA A 78 1.98 -5.39 15.56
N ARG A 79 3.14 -6.05 15.72
CA ARG A 79 4.40 -5.37 16.04
C ARG A 79 4.86 -4.43 14.92
N LYS A 80 4.78 -4.86 13.65
CA LYS A 80 5.21 -4.06 12.50
C LYS A 80 4.39 -2.78 12.32
N TYR A 81 3.08 -2.85 12.58
CA TYR A 81 2.14 -1.73 12.37
C TYR A 81 1.71 -1.05 13.68
N MET A 82 2.38 -1.36 14.79
CA MET A 82 2.00 -0.92 16.14
C MET A 82 1.78 0.60 16.23
N ASP A 83 2.67 1.39 15.60
CA ASP A 83 2.58 2.85 15.57
C ASP A 83 1.25 3.36 15.01
N LEU A 84 0.81 2.78 13.90
CA LEU A 84 -0.45 3.14 13.26
C LEU A 84 -1.64 2.54 13.98
N LEU A 85 -1.54 1.31 14.49
CA LEU A 85 -2.58 0.71 15.31
C LEU A 85 -2.87 1.57 16.56
N GLN A 86 -1.83 2.10 17.20
CA GLN A 86 -1.95 2.97 18.36
C GLN A 86 -2.59 4.32 18.02
N SER A 87 -2.54 4.76 16.76
CA SER A 87 -3.26 5.97 16.34
C SER A 87 -4.79 5.81 16.38
N PHE A 88 -5.29 4.57 16.39
CA PHE A 88 -6.71 4.25 16.43
C PHE A 88 -7.26 4.02 17.85
N SER A 89 -6.43 3.99 18.90
CA SER A 89 -6.88 3.73 20.27
C SER A 89 -5.98 4.42 21.29
N LYS A 90 -6.58 4.96 22.36
CA LYS A 90 -5.81 5.50 23.50
C LYS A 90 -5.38 4.39 24.46
N HIS A 91 -5.97 3.20 24.33
CA HIS A 91 -5.68 2.05 25.16
C HIS A 91 -4.53 1.22 24.57
N ARG A 92 -3.92 0.41 25.43
CA ARG A 92 -2.98 -0.62 25.00
C ARG A 92 -3.69 -1.61 24.08
N ILE A 93 -3.08 -1.90 22.93
CA ILE A 93 -3.56 -2.94 22.02
C ILE A 93 -3.31 -4.31 22.65
N ILE A 94 -4.34 -5.16 22.62
CA ILE A 94 -4.31 -6.49 23.24
C ILE A 94 -4.27 -7.54 22.14
N THR A 95 -3.24 -8.39 22.18
CA THR A 95 -3.10 -9.54 21.28
C THR A 95 -3.53 -10.80 22.04
N LEU A 96 -4.67 -11.38 21.66
CA LEU A 96 -5.29 -12.47 22.42
C LEU A 96 -4.45 -13.77 22.44
N GLY A 97 -3.52 -13.95 21.49
CA GLY A 97 -2.63 -15.11 21.49
C GLY A 97 -1.63 -15.14 22.66
N ASN A 98 -1.32 -13.98 23.24
CA ASN A 98 -0.33 -13.81 24.31
C ASN A 98 -0.97 -13.37 25.63
N ASP A 99 -2.30 -13.29 25.70
CA ASP A 99 -3.04 -12.85 26.87
C ASP A 99 -3.84 -14.02 27.45
N THR A 100 -3.63 -14.33 28.72
CA THR A 100 -4.32 -15.41 29.43
C THR A 100 -5.44 -14.89 30.31
N ALA A 101 -5.58 -13.57 30.46
CA ALA A 101 -6.61 -12.98 31.29
C ALA A 101 -7.98 -13.01 30.58
N THR A 102 -9.05 -13.07 31.38
CA THR A 102 -10.42 -12.85 30.89
C THR A 102 -10.73 -11.35 30.89
N HIS A 103 -10.92 -10.77 29.70
CA HIS A 103 -11.26 -9.36 29.53
C HIS A 103 -12.76 -9.18 29.31
N CYS A 104 -13.37 -8.28 30.08
CA CYS A 104 -14.79 -7.95 29.97
C CYS A 104 -14.97 -6.51 29.47
N PHE A 105 -15.83 -6.35 28.47
CA PHE A 105 -16.13 -5.07 27.81
C PHE A 105 -17.63 -4.80 27.86
N PRO A 106 -18.07 -3.53 27.88
CA PRO A 106 -19.49 -3.19 27.84
C PRO A 106 -20.17 -3.61 26.52
N SER A 107 -19.41 -3.61 25.42
CA SER A 107 -19.83 -4.13 24.11
C SER A 107 -18.61 -4.47 23.25
N ALA A 108 -18.83 -5.20 22.17
CA ALA A 108 -17.78 -5.59 21.23
C ALA A 108 -18.26 -5.55 19.77
N THR A 109 -17.42 -5.03 18.89
CA THR A 109 -17.55 -5.14 17.43
C THR A 109 -16.55 -6.16 16.92
N VAL A 110 -16.99 -7.08 16.05
CA VAL A 110 -16.14 -8.15 15.51
C VAL A 110 -16.03 -8.04 14.00
N GLY A 111 -14.79 -8.06 13.50
CA GLY A 111 -14.47 -7.95 12.08
C GLY A 111 -14.22 -6.52 11.62
N LEU A 112 -13.87 -6.39 10.34
CA LEU A 112 -13.58 -5.11 9.69
C LEU A 112 -14.48 -4.91 8.47
N VAL A 113 -14.89 -3.68 8.23
CA VAL A 113 -15.65 -3.23 7.05
C VAL A 113 -14.68 -2.78 5.97
N GLY A 114 -14.81 -3.31 4.75
CA GLY A 114 -14.03 -2.89 3.60
C GLY A 114 -14.91 -2.34 2.47
N HIS A 115 -14.42 -1.33 1.74
CA HIS A 115 -15.15 -0.69 0.63
C HIS A 115 -14.62 -1.10 -0.77
N GLY A 116 -13.80 -2.15 -0.85
CA GLY A 116 -13.18 -2.63 -2.09
C GLY A 116 -11.67 -2.48 -2.10
N PHE A 117 -11.07 -2.48 -3.30
CA PHE A 117 -9.62 -2.39 -3.46
C PHE A 117 -9.12 -0.98 -3.16
N MET A 118 -8.35 -0.83 -2.09
CA MET A 118 -7.67 0.42 -1.70
C MET A 118 -8.60 1.64 -1.68
N ALA A 119 -9.88 1.42 -1.34
CA ALA A 119 -10.94 2.41 -1.49
C ALA A 119 -11.56 2.78 -0.14
N ILE A 120 -11.94 4.05 -0.01
CA ILE A 120 -12.78 4.55 1.08
C ILE A 120 -13.95 5.31 0.47
N GLN A 121 -15.06 4.61 0.30
CA GLN A 121 -16.30 5.17 -0.26
C GLN A 121 -17.04 6.01 0.77
N SER A 122 -17.00 7.33 0.60
CA SER A 122 -17.58 8.31 1.53
C SER A 122 -19.10 8.20 1.67
N ASN A 123 -19.80 7.81 0.60
CA ASN A 123 -21.25 7.62 0.55
C ASN A 123 -21.75 6.41 1.34
N LEU A 124 -20.86 5.51 1.76
CA LEU A 124 -21.19 4.35 2.60
C LEU A 124 -21.00 4.64 4.10
N MET A 125 -20.64 5.88 4.47
CA MET A 125 -20.31 6.26 5.84
C MET A 125 -21.23 7.39 6.31
N ALA A 126 -21.72 7.31 7.54
CA ALA A 126 -22.52 8.38 8.14
C ALA A 126 -21.71 9.68 8.29
N ASN A 127 -20.42 9.55 8.65
CA ASN A 127 -19.44 10.63 8.67
C ASN A 127 -18.48 10.44 7.49
N PRO A 128 -18.65 11.18 6.38
CA PRO A 128 -17.88 10.99 5.15
C PRO A 128 -16.37 11.06 5.40
N LYS A 129 -15.66 9.96 5.16
CA LYS A 129 -14.20 9.92 5.07
C LYS A 129 -13.77 9.51 3.67
N THR A 130 -12.53 9.79 3.34
CA THR A 130 -11.92 9.52 2.03
C THR A 130 -10.51 8.99 2.22
N LEU A 131 -9.89 8.51 1.15
CA LEU A 131 -8.50 8.07 1.18
C LEU A 131 -7.53 9.19 1.61
N MET A 132 -7.87 10.46 1.34
CA MET A 132 -7.14 11.61 1.85
C MET A 132 -7.15 11.75 3.38
N HIS A 133 -8.24 11.37 4.05
CA HIS A 133 -8.28 11.34 5.51
C HIS A 133 -7.38 10.24 6.08
N PHE A 134 -7.30 9.10 5.39
CA PHE A 134 -6.37 8.03 5.75
C PHE A 134 -4.91 8.47 5.51
N HIS A 135 -4.62 9.16 4.40
CA HIS A 135 -3.30 9.77 4.17
C HIS A 135 -2.92 10.73 5.31
N ALA A 136 -3.83 11.61 5.74
CA ALA A 136 -3.58 12.53 6.86
C ALA A 136 -3.29 11.78 8.17
N LEU A 137 -3.90 10.62 8.41
CA LEU A 137 -3.57 9.76 9.56
C LEU A 137 -2.15 9.22 9.48
N LEU A 138 -1.71 8.77 8.29
CA LEU A 138 -0.35 8.29 8.06
C LEU A 138 0.67 9.41 8.30
N GLU A 139 0.39 10.61 7.78
CA GLU A 139 1.21 11.79 8.00
C GLU A 139 1.31 12.17 9.49
N LYS A 140 0.18 12.22 10.20
CA LYS A 140 0.16 12.46 11.65
C LYS A 140 0.98 11.43 12.42
N THR A 141 0.90 10.16 12.02
CA THR A 141 1.57 9.05 12.71
C THR A 141 3.08 9.04 12.47
N TYR A 142 3.52 9.31 11.24
CA TYR A 142 4.91 9.09 10.83
C TYR A 142 5.71 10.37 10.54
N GLY A 143 5.06 11.49 10.23
CA GLY A 143 5.69 12.74 9.84
C GLY A 143 6.47 13.43 10.96
N GLN A 144 6.06 13.27 12.22
CA GLN A 144 6.72 13.92 13.37
C GLN A 144 7.87 13.12 14.00
N LYS A 145 8.04 11.84 13.63
CA LYS A 145 9.07 10.99 14.25
C LYS A 145 10.45 11.44 13.77
N ARG A 146 11.39 11.76 14.67
CA ARG A 146 12.78 12.10 14.28
C ARG A 146 13.54 10.88 13.73
N TYR A 147 14.58 11.11 12.93
CA TYR A 147 15.50 10.03 12.51
C TYR A 147 16.16 9.40 13.74
N PRO A 148 16.31 8.06 13.80
CA PRO A 148 17.36 7.47 14.61
C PRO A 148 18.70 8.06 14.16
N ARG A 149 19.54 8.52 15.10
CA ARG A 149 20.84 9.16 14.84
C ARG A 149 21.81 8.33 13.96
N ASN A 150 21.48 7.05 13.71
CA ASN A 150 22.31 6.07 13.00
C ASN A 150 21.74 5.61 11.64
N SER A 151 20.88 6.39 10.98
CA SER A 151 20.44 6.05 9.62
C SER A 151 21.51 6.43 8.59
N HIS A 152 21.99 5.47 7.80
CA HIS A 152 22.96 5.66 6.70
C HIS A 152 22.44 6.48 5.50
N PHE A 153 21.31 7.18 5.65
CA PHE A 153 20.60 7.85 4.56
C PHE A 153 20.42 9.33 4.88
N ALA A 154 21.52 10.07 4.90
CA ALA A 154 21.48 11.53 4.79
C ALA A 154 21.27 11.89 3.31
N PRO A 155 20.22 12.65 2.94
CA PRO A 155 20.08 13.10 1.57
C PRO A 155 21.27 14.00 1.19
N PRO A 156 21.81 13.88 -0.03
CA PRO A 156 22.87 14.78 -0.48
C PRO A 156 22.35 16.22 -0.55
N VAL A 157 23.16 17.18 -0.08
CA VAL A 157 22.85 18.60 -0.20
C VAL A 157 23.27 19.07 -1.60
N PHE A 158 22.30 19.26 -2.50
CA PHE A 158 22.55 19.81 -3.84
C PHE A 158 22.43 21.33 -3.85
N SER A 159 23.25 21.99 -4.68
CA SER A 159 23.26 23.46 -4.83
C SER A 159 22.02 24.04 -5.52
N LYS A 160 21.18 23.20 -6.15
CA LYS A 160 19.86 23.56 -6.69
C LYS A 160 18.85 22.46 -6.37
N PRO A 161 17.62 22.80 -5.94
CA PRO A 161 16.60 21.82 -5.63
C PRO A 161 16.16 21.09 -6.92
N ARG A 162 16.35 19.77 -6.94
CA ARG A 162 15.93 18.87 -8.03
C ARG A 162 14.71 18.06 -7.59
N PRO A 163 13.79 17.73 -8.51
CA PRO A 163 12.73 16.78 -8.20
C PRO A 163 13.30 15.42 -7.80
N ARG A 164 12.92 14.95 -6.62
CA ARG A 164 13.20 13.58 -6.14
C ARG A 164 12.28 12.55 -6.78
N LEU A 165 12.87 11.48 -7.33
CA LEU A 165 12.18 10.33 -7.90
C LEU A 165 12.48 9.08 -7.06
N ALA A 166 11.45 8.52 -6.43
CA ALA A 166 11.52 7.23 -5.76
C ALA A 166 11.32 6.09 -6.77
N LEU A 167 12.38 5.33 -7.04
CA LEU A 167 12.34 4.15 -7.90
C LEU A 167 12.07 2.91 -7.05
N VAL A 168 10.88 2.33 -7.19
CA VAL A 168 10.46 1.14 -6.46
C VAL A 168 11.12 -0.09 -7.09
N SER A 169 12.18 -0.56 -6.45
CA SER A 169 12.99 -1.67 -6.90
C SER A 169 12.51 -3.00 -6.32
N ARG A 170 12.82 -4.08 -7.04
CA ARG A 170 12.54 -5.45 -6.60
C ARG A 170 13.74 -6.33 -6.87
N SER A 171 14.22 -7.01 -5.84
CA SER A 171 15.22 -8.07 -5.95
C SER A 171 14.61 -9.42 -5.57
N GLY A 172 15.35 -10.52 -5.81
CA GLY A 172 15.01 -11.84 -5.26
C GLY A 172 14.17 -12.77 -6.15
N GLY A 173 14.02 -12.51 -7.45
CA GLY A 173 13.59 -13.52 -8.43
C GLY A 173 12.09 -13.87 -8.46
N ILE A 174 11.22 -13.17 -7.71
CA ILE A 174 9.76 -13.45 -7.64
C ILE A 174 8.95 -12.63 -8.66
N GLY A 175 9.55 -12.36 -9.83
CA GLY A 175 8.91 -11.65 -10.95
C GLY A 175 8.68 -10.15 -10.78
N ARG A 176 8.34 -9.52 -11.91
CA ARG A 176 8.12 -8.08 -12.13
C ARG A 176 9.33 -7.22 -11.74
N VAL A 177 10.53 -7.74 -12.02
CA VAL A 177 11.79 -7.00 -11.94
C VAL A 177 11.97 -6.18 -13.21
N ILE A 178 12.47 -4.95 -13.07
CA ILE A 178 12.91 -4.14 -14.22
C ILE A 178 14.32 -4.60 -14.58
N SER A 179 14.49 -5.33 -15.68
CA SER A 179 15.78 -5.93 -16.04
C SER A 179 16.84 -4.89 -16.44
N ASN A 180 16.42 -3.76 -17.01
CA ASN A 180 17.27 -2.61 -17.33
C ASN A 180 17.13 -1.46 -16.32
N GLN A 181 17.03 -1.77 -15.02
CA GLN A 181 16.87 -0.76 -13.96
C GLN A 181 18.01 0.27 -13.92
N ALA A 182 19.26 -0.17 -14.15
CA ALA A 182 20.42 0.72 -14.17
C ALA A 182 20.33 1.77 -15.30
N GLU A 183 19.85 1.36 -16.48
CA GLU A 183 19.60 2.25 -17.60
C GLU A 183 18.46 3.23 -17.29
N LEU A 184 17.35 2.74 -16.70
CA LEU A 184 16.25 3.60 -16.25
C LEU A 184 16.73 4.66 -15.26
N ARG A 185 17.56 4.27 -14.29
CA ARG A 185 18.14 5.21 -13.32
C ARG A 185 18.97 6.28 -14.01
N GLN A 186 19.88 5.88 -14.91
CA GLN A 186 20.72 6.81 -15.65
C GLN A 186 19.87 7.80 -16.45
N VAL A 187 18.88 7.31 -17.20
CA VAL A 187 18.00 8.18 -18.00
C VAL A 187 17.20 9.15 -17.12
N ALA A 188 16.73 8.71 -15.94
CA ALA A 188 16.05 9.60 -15.00
C ALA A 188 16.99 10.68 -14.42
N GLU A 189 18.24 10.33 -14.09
CA GLU A 189 19.25 11.30 -13.65
C GLU A 189 19.60 12.30 -14.77
N GLU A 190 19.71 11.84 -16.02
CA GLU A 190 19.89 12.69 -17.21
C GLU A 190 18.73 13.67 -17.45
N GLU A 191 17.48 13.24 -17.20
CA GLU A 191 16.30 14.11 -17.23
C GLU A 191 16.27 15.11 -16.06
N GLY A 192 17.18 14.97 -15.09
CA GLY A 192 17.40 15.95 -14.02
C GLY A 192 16.80 15.56 -12.67
N PHE A 193 16.34 14.32 -12.49
CA PHE A 193 15.85 13.82 -11.21
C PHE A 193 17.00 13.52 -10.24
N GLU A 194 16.72 13.66 -8.94
CA GLU A 194 17.46 12.96 -7.90
C GLU A 194 16.80 11.60 -7.67
N VAL A 195 17.45 10.52 -8.11
CA VAL A 195 16.87 9.16 -8.04
C VAL A 195 17.23 8.49 -6.72
N ILE A 196 16.21 7.99 -6.04
CA ILE A 196 16.33 7.24 -4.78
C ILE A 196 15.72 5.87 -4.98
N GLU A 197 16.51 4.83 -4.75
CA GLU A 197 16.02 3.47 -4.81
C GLU A 197 15.26 3.11 -3.53
N LEU A 198 14.03 2.68 -3.71
CA LEU A 198 13.17 2.17 -2.65
C LEU A 198 13.09 0.65 -2.81
N GLU A 199 13.80 -0.05 -1.94
CA GLU A 199 13.69 -1.50 -1.80
C GLU A 199 13.21 -1.85 -0.38
N PRO A 200 11.88 -1.91 -0.16
CA PRO A 200 11.33 -2.13 1.17
C PRO A 200 11.66 -3.55 1.64
N LYS A 201 12.48 -3.67 2.69
CA LYS A 201 12.73 -4.94 3.37
C LYS A 201 11.67 -5.19 4.43
N PHE A 202 11.53 -6.44 4.85
CA PHE A 202 10.56 -6.79 5.89
C PHE A 202 10.89 -6.09 7.21
N GLU A 203 12.17 -5.92 7.50
CA GLU A 203 12.74 -5.35 8.71
C GLU A 203 12.69 -3.82 8.73
N THR A 204 12.59 -3.17 7.56
CA THR A 204 12.47 -1.71 7.46
C THR A 204 11.16 -1.25 8.10
N SER A 205 11.26 -0.32 9.04
CA SER A 205 10.08 0.22 9.72
C SER A 205 9.24 1.10 8.78
N LEU A 206 7.93 1.20 9.03
CA LEU A 206 7.08 2.08 8.22
C LEU A 206 7.47 3.55 8.36
N SER A 207 7.96 3.97 9.54
CA SER A 207 8.39 5.35 9.75
C SER A 207 9.61 5.71 8.90
N GLU A 208 10.57 4.80 8.76
CA GLU A 208 11.74 4.99 7.89
C GLU A 208 11.31 5.08 6.42
N THR A 209 10.47 4.14 5.98
CA THR A 209 9.98 4.16 4.60
C THR A 209 9.14 5.40 4.30
N TYR A 210 8.29 5.83 5.24
CA TYR A 210 7.51 7.06 5.10
C TYR A 210 8.41 8.27 4.86
N LYS A 211 9.48 8.45 5.66
CA LYS A 211 10.43 9.56 5.49
C LYS A 211 11.23 9.50 4.20
N LEU A 212 11.45 8.30 3.67
CA LEU A 212 12.15 8.13 2.40
C LEU A 212 11.26 8.54 1.23
N VAL A 213 9.98 8.15 1.29
CA VAL A 213 9.02 8.31 0.19
C VAL A 213 8.32 9.67 0.21
N SER A 214 7.87 10.16 1.36
CA SER A 214 7.05 11.38 1.46
C SER A 214 7.67 12.66 0.88
N PRO A 215 9.01 12.85 0.88
CA PRO A 215 9.63 14.00 0.22
C PRO A 215 9.71 13.88 -1.31
N SER A 216 9.35 12.73 -1.88
CA SER A 216 9.49 12.44 -3.31
C SER A 216 8.40 13.12 -4.12
N HIS A 217 8.77 13.61 -5.30
CA HIS A 217 7.87 14.29 -6.23
C HIS A 217 7.36 13.34 -7.30
N VAL A 218 8.13 12.29 -7.59
CA VAL A 218 7.76 11.22 -8.52
C VAL A 218 8.01 9.88 -7.85
N MET A 219 7.14 8.91 -8.06
CA MET A 219 7.39 7.52 -7.76
C MET A 219 7.20 6.68 -9.02
N VAL A 220 8.14 5.79 -9.31
CA VAL A 220 8.09 4.87 -10.46
C VAL A 220 8.19 3.44 -9.96
N GLY A 221 7.29 2.56 -10.42
CA GLY A 221 7.37 1.15 -10.05
C GLY A 221 6.50 0.27 -10.92
N VAL A 222 6.89 -1.00 -11.03
CA VAL A 222 6.04 -2.03 -11.64
C VAL A 222 4.89 -2.36 -10.69
N HIS A 223 3.69 -2.55 -11.24
CA HIS A 223 2.52 -2.98 -10.50
C HIS A 223 2.87 -4.10 -9.50
N GLY A 224 2.57 -3.89 -8.22
CA GLY A 224 2.86 -4.85 -7.18
C GLY A 224 2.80 -4.25 -5.79
N ALA A 225 3.00 -5.10 -4.78
CA ALA A 225 2.77 -4.74 -3.39
C ALA A 225 3.54 -3.50 -2.90
N ALA A 226 4.76 -3.29 -3.41
CA ALA A 226 5.58 -2.15 -3.05
C ALA A 226 5.04 -0.81 -3.57
N LEU A 227 4.17 -0.81 -4.59
CA LEU A 227 3.55 0.43 -5.09
C LEU A 227 2.52 1.02 -4.12
N THR A 228 2.09 0.26 -3.10
CA THR A 228 1.25 0.74 -1.98
C THR A 228 1.90 1.92 -1.24
N HIS A 229 3.23 2.08 -1.34
CA HIS A 229 3.92 3.27 -0.80
C HIS A 229 3.49 4.59 -1.45
N LEU A 230 2.71 4.57 -2.55
CA LEU A 230 2.02 5.77 -3.06
C LEU A 230 1.19 6.46 -1.98
N LEU A 231 0.69 5.72 -0.98
CA LEU A 231 -0.06 6.26 0.14
C LEU A 231 0.75 7.22 1.03
N PHE A 232 2.07 7.29 0.85
CA PHE A 232 2.97 8.19 1.59
C PHE A 232 3.34 9.44 0.78
N LEU A 233 2.98 9.50 -0.50
CA LEU A 233 3.26 10.65 -1.35
C LEU A 233 2.30 11.80 -1.04
N ARG A 234 2.83 13.02 -1.14
CA ARG A 234 2.04 14.25 -1.02
C ARG A 234 1.11 14.39 -2.24
N PRO A 235 -0.12 14.92 -2.05
CA PRO A 235 -0.97 15.35 -3.16
C PRO A 235 -0.20 16.27 -4.11
N GLY A 236 -0.37 16.09 -5.42
CA GLY A 236 0.40 16.77 -6.46
C GLY A 236 1.67 16.04 -6.92
N SER A 237 2.17 15.06 -6.16
CA SER A 237 3.23 14.16 -6.64
C SER A 237 2.74 13.26 -7.78
N VAL A 238 3.68 12.80 -8.61
CA VAL A 238 3.42 11.94 -9.77
C VAL A 238 3.66 10.47 -9.42
N VAL A 239 2.78 9.58 -9.86
CA VAL A 239 3.01 8.13 -9.82
C VAL A 239 3.03 7.60 -11.25
N ILE A 240 4.16 7.03 -11.66
CA ILE A 240 4.27 6.28 -12.91
C ILE A 240 4.18 4.79 -12.59
N GLN A 241 3.06 4.18 -12.92
CA GLN A 241 2.85 2.75 -12.76
C GLN A 241 3.19 2.03 -14.06
N VAL A 242 4.21 1.17 -14.02
CA VAL A 242 4.49 0.23 -15.10
C VAL A 242 3.53 -0.95 -14.96
N VAL A 243 2.68 -1.15 -15.98
CA VAL A 243 1.62 -2.17 -16.00
C VAL A 243 2.08 -3.35 -16.86
N PRO A 244 2.37 -4.52 -16.26
CA PRO A 244 2.70 -5.72 -17.01
C PRO A 244 1.50 -6.26 -17.80
N LEU A 245 1.76 -7.16 -18.75
CA LEU A 245 0.71 -7.84 -19.50
C LEU A 245 -0.26 -8.52 -18.54
N GLY A 246 -1.56 -8.45 -18.84
CA GLY A 246 -2.60 -9.09 -18.06
C GLY A 246 -2.78 -8.48 -16.67
N LEU A 247 -2.46 -7.20 -16.45
CA LEU A 247 -2.68 -6.55 -15.15
C LEU A 247 -3.35 -5.18 -15.29
N GLN A 248 -3.99 -4.86 -16.41
CA GLN A 248 -4.62 -3.55 -16.65
C GLN A 248 -5.73 -3.27 -15.62
N TRP A 249 -6.70 -4.18 -15.49
CA TRP A 249 -7.81 -3.98 -14.54
C TRP A 249 -7.33 -3.90 -13.09
N THR A 250 -6.45 -4.83 -12.67
CA THR A 250 -5.87 -4.83 -11.32
C THR A 250 -5.03 -3.58 -11.07
N SER A 251 -4.35 -3.06 -12.08
CA SER A 251 -3.58 -1.82 -11.99
C SER A 251 -4.45 -0.61 -11.68
N GLU A 252 -5.54 -0.44 -12.42
CA GLU A 252 -6.46 0.68 -12.21
C GLU A 252 -7.16 0.59 -10.86
N VAL A 253 -7.68 -0.58 -10.45
CA VAL A 253 -8.42 -0.69 -9.18
C VAL A 253 -7.53 -0.67 -7.94
N CYS A 254 -6.30 -1.19 -8.01
CA CYS A 254 -5.40 -1.25 -6.85
C CYS A 254 -4.62 0.05 -6.62
N PHE A 255 -4.31 0.80 -7.69
CA PHE A 255 -3.39 1.95 -7.58
C PHE A 255 -3.82 3.15 -8.42
N GLY A 256 -4.37 2.96 -9.63
CA GLY A 256 -4.82 4.06 -10.49
C GLY A 256 -5.92 4.93 -9.88
N LYS A 257 -7.04 4.32 -9.45
CA LYS A 257 -8.12 5.03 -8.75
C LYS A 257 -7.67 5.62 -7.41
N PRO A 258 -7.03 4.86 -6.51
CA PRO A 258 -6.51 5.40 -5.24
C PRO A 258 -5.57 6.59 -5.43
N ALA A 259 -4.67 6.55 -6.41
CA ALA A 259 -3.75 7.66 -6.69
C ALA A 259 -4.52 8.93 -7.07
N LYS A 260 -5.52 8.83 -7.95
CA LYS A 260 -6.37 9.96 -8.35
C LYS A 260 -7.18 10.51 -7.17
N GLU A 261 -7.76 9.63 -6.34
CA GLU A 261 -8.49 10.01 -5.12
C GLU A 261 -7.61 10.73 -4.09
N MET A 262 -6.31 10.42 -4.06
CA MET A 262 -5.31 11.10 -3.25
C MET A 262 -4.80 12.42 -3.85
N GLY A 263 -5.32 12.84 -5.00
CA GLY A 263 -4.83 14.01 -5.70
C GLY A 263 -3.41 13.84 -6.27
N LEU A 264 -2.98 12.60 -6.53
CA LEU A 264 -1.73 12.32 -7.22
C LEU A 264 -1.94 12.40 -8.73
N GLU A 265 -0.87 12.78 -9.43
CA GLU A 265 -0.81 12.78 -10.88
C GLU A 265 -0.46 11.35 -11.36
N TYR A 266 -1.49 10.56 -11.67
CA TYR A 266 -1.33 9.16 -12.11
C TYR A 266 -0.96 9.07 -13.60
N MET A 267 0.10 8.33 -13.89
CA MET A 267 0.57 8.03 -15.24
C MET A 267 0.74 6.52 -15.41
N GLU A 268 0.01 5.96 -16.36
CA GLU A 268 0.06 4.53 -16.66
C GLU A 268 1.01 4.25 -17.83
N TYR A 269 2.00 3.39 -17.62
CA TYR A 269 2.87 2.87 -18.67
C TYR A 269 2.55 1.40 -18.91
N GLU A 270 1.65 1.14 -19.85
CA GLU A 270 1.41 -0.23 -20.33
C GLU A 270 2.59 -0.72 -21.17
N ILE A 271 3.15 -1.85 -20.76
CA ILE A 271 4.26 -2.46 -21.48
C ILE A 271 3.75 -3.11 -22.78
N GLY A 272 4.56 -3.03 -23.83
CA GLY A 272 4.37 -3.82 -25.03
C GLY A 272 4.73 -5.28 -24.78
N VAL A 273 4.32 -6.15 -25.71
CA VAL A 273 4.67 -7.58 -25.68
C VAL A 273 6.18 -7.77 -25.62
N GLU A 274 6.94 -7.05 -26.44
CA GLU A 274 8.41 -7.14 -26.51
C GLU A 274 9.14 -6.61 -25.27
N GLU A 275 8.43 -5.91 -24.37
CA GLU A 275 8.97 -5.44 -23.09
C GLU A 275 8.73 -6.47 -21.96
N SER A 276 7.99 -7.54 -22.22
CA SER A 276 7.69 -8.60 -21.26
C SER A 276 8.60 -9.80 -21.45
N SER A 277 9.16 -10.35 -20.37
CA SER A 277 9.91 -11.63 -20.44
C SER A 277 9.03 -12.85 -20.76
N LEU A 278 7.71 -12.70 -20.86
CA LEU A 278 6.82 -13.81 -21.24
C LEU A 278 7.02 -14.23 -22.70
N VAL A 279 7.55 -13.35 -23.57
CA VAL A 279 7.85 -13.69 -24.97
C VAL A 279 8.94 -14.74 -25.11
N GLU A 280 9.76 -14.93 -24.09
CA GLU A 280 10.79 -15.98 -24.03
C GLU A 280 10.18 -17.35 -23.68
N LYS A 281 8.96 -17.37 -23.12
CA LYS A 281 8.28 -18.57 -22.60
C LYS A 281 7.09 -19.00 -23.44
N TYR A 282 6.43 -18.05 -24.09
CA TYR A 282 5.19 -18.26 -24.82
C TYR A 282 5.32 -17.71 -26.23
N GLU A 283 4.85 -18.49 -27.20
CA GLU A 283 4.73 -18.03 -28.58
C GLU A 283 3.77 -16.83 -28.68
N ARG A 284 3.97 -15.96 -29.68
CA ARG A 284 3.16 -14.74 -29.86
C ARG A 284 1.67 -15.02 -30.04
N ASP A 285 1.31 -16.15 -30.64
CA ASP A 285 -0.08 -16.56 -30.83
C ASP A 285 -0.72 -17.22 -29.60
N ASN A 286 0.06 -17.50 -28.55
CA ASN A 286 -0.46 -18.02 -27.30
C ASN A 286 -1.39 -17.00 -26.65
N LEU A 287 -2.53 -17.45 -26.09
CA LEU A 287 -3.50 -16.59 -25.41
C LEU A 287 -2.88 -15.77 -24.26
N VAL A 288 -1.82 -16.26 -23.62
CA VAL A 288 -1.07 -15.53 -22.57
C VAL A 288 -0.48 -14.22 -23.09
N ILE A 289 -0.12 -14.17 -24.36
CA ILE A 289 0.46 -12.98 -25.01
C ILE A 289 -0.61 -12.22 -25.80
N LYS A 290 -1.41 -12.95 -26.59
CA LYS A 290 -2.35 -12.40 -27.57
C LYS A 290 -3.60 -11.78 -26.95
N ASP A 291 -4.17 -12.43 -25.94
CA ASP A 291 -5.36 -11.95 -25.26
C ASP A 291 -5.35 -12.30 -23.77
N PRO A 292 -4.51 -11.59 -22.97
CA PRO A 292 -4.45 -11.79 -21.55
C PRO A 292 -5.81 -11.61 -20.86
N MET A 293 -6.66 -10.72 -21.39
CA MET A 293 -7.97 -10.41 -20.82
C MET A 293 -8.97 -11.55 -20.98
N ALA A 294 -8.98 -12.24 -22.13
CA ALA A 294 -9.82 -13.41 -22.31
C ALA A 294 -9.49 -14.52 -21.32
N LEU A 295 -8.21 -14.70 -20.97
CA LEU A 295 -7.80 -15.66 -19.94
C LEU A 295 -8.37 -15.28 -18.55
N GLN A 296 -8.32 -14.01 -18.16
CA GLN A 296 -8.84 -13.57 -16.85
C GLN A 296 -10.35 -13.72 -16.75
N LYS A 297 -11.07 -13.41 -17.83
CA LYS A 297 -12.53 -13.49 -17.88
C LYS A 297 -13.03 -14.93 -17.74
N LYS A 298 -12.28 -15.91 -18.24
CA LYS A 298 -12.60 -17.32 -18.06
C LYS A 298 -12.38 -17.75 -16.62
N GLN A 299 -11.22 -17.43 -16.02
CA GLN A 299 -10.92 -17.73 -14.62
C GLN A 299 -9.69 -16.94 -14.14
N TRP A 300 -9.76 -16.24 -13.00
CA TRP A 300 -8.57 -15.69 -12.34
C TRP A 300 -7.97 -16.73 -11.37
N SER A 301 -7.51 -17.85 -11.95
CA SER A 301 -6.97 -18.98 -11.20
C SER A 301 -5.58 -18.70 -10.63
N THR A 302 -5.10 -19.56 -9.72
CA THR A 302 -3.76 -19.44 -9.14
C THR A 302 -2.66 -19.52 -10.21
N GLU A 303 -2.88 -20.33 -11.24
CA GLU A 303 -1.98 -20.50 -12.38
C GLU A 303 -1.88 -19.20 -13.19
N ILE A 304 -3.02 -18.62 -13.57
CA ILE A 304 -3.06 -17.35 -14.33
C ILE A 304 -2.46 -16.21 -13.51
N MET A 305 -2.73 -16.18 -12.20
CA MET A 305 -2.07 -15.25 -11.28
C MET A 305 -0.55 -15.43 -11.30
N ASN A 306 -0.04 -16.66 -11.19
CA ASN A 306 1.41 -16.91 -11.18
C ASN A 306 2.08 -16.45 -12.48
N ILE A 307 1.47 -16.68 -13.65
CA ILE A 307 2.00 -16.26 -14.95
C ILE A 307 2.27 -14.74 -14.95
N TYR A 308 1.24 -13.93 -14.71
CA TYR A 308 1.37 -12.48 -14.83
C TYR A 308 2.04 -11.83 -13.61
N LEU A 309 1.91 -12.44 -12.41
CA LEU A 309 2.43 -11.87 -11.17
C LEU A 309 3.83 -12.36 -10.77
N LYS A 310 4.28 -13.54 -11.20
CA LYS A 310 5.55 -14.11 -10.74
C LYS A 310 6.50 -14.47 -11.87
N GLU A 311 5.97 -14.77 -13.05
CA GLU A 311 6.78 -15.31 -14.15
C GLU A 311 7.18 -14.30 -15.21
N GLN A 312 6.70 -13.06 -15.07
CA GLN A 312 6.91 -11.95 -15.98
C GLN A 312 7.83 -10.90 -15.35
N ASN A 313 8.95 -10.61 -15.98
CA ASN A 313 9.79 -9.43 -15.74
C ASN A 313 9.59 -8.41 -16.86
N VAL A 314 10.07 -7.19 -16.65
CA VAL A 314 9.90 -6.07 -17.58
C VAL A 314 11.26 -5.56 -18.04
N LYS A 315 11.44 -5.43 -19.35
CA LYS A 315 12.52 -4.67 -19.97
C LYS A 315 11.91 -3.44 -20.61
N LEU A 316 12.09 -2.28 -20.00
CA LEU A 316 11.45 -1.05 -20.45
C LEU A 316 12.09 -0.53 -21.73
N ASP A 317 11.29 -0.14 -22.71
CA ASP A 317 11.72 0.62 -23.88
C ASP A 317 12.05 2.06 -23.44
N MET A 318 13.34 2.39 -23.35
CA MET A 318 13.78 3.71 -22.91
C MET A 318 13.38 4.85 -23.85
N VAL A 319 13.19 4.60 -25.15
CA VAL A 319 12.73 5.64 -26.09
C VAL A 319 11.30 6.06 -25.76
N ARG A 320 10.45 5.08 -25.43
CA ARG A 320 9.08 5.35 -24.98
C ARG A 320 9.04 5.87 -23.55
N PHE A 321 9.77 5.23 -22.64
CA PHE A 321 9.72 5.54 -21.21
C PHE A 321 10.28 6.93 -20.89
N ARG A 322 11.32 7.39 -21.61
CA ARG A 322 11.87 8.74 -21.46
C ARG A 322 10.85 9.86 -21.70
N LYS A 323 9.82 9.61 -22.52
CA LYS A 323 8.68 10.55 -22.71
C LYS A 323 7.85 10.70 -21.43
N TYR A 324 7.67 9.60 -20.69
CA TYR A 324 6.97 9.62 -19.40
C TYR A 324 7.79 10.34 -18.34
N LEU A 325 9.11 10.10 -18.30
CA LEU A 325 10.02 10.79 -17.39
C LEU A 325 10.01 12.32 -17.62
N LYS A 326 10.06 12.78 -18.88
CA LYS A 326 9.95 14.20 -19.22
C LYS A 326 8.68 14.85 -18.71
N LYS A 327 7.53 14.22 -18.99
CA LYS A 327 6.22 14.72 -18.54
C LYS A 327 6.10 14.71 -17.01
N ALA A 328 6.64 13.68 -16.34
CA ALA A 328 6.67 13.62 -14.89
C ALA A 328 7.59 14.70 -14.31
N TYR A 329 8.71 15.02 -14.95
CA TYR A 329 9.63 16.06 -14.52
C TYR A 329 8.96 17.43 -14.56
N GLU A 330 8.29 17.76 -15.66
CA GLU A 330 7.53 19.02 -15.78
C GLU A 330 6.45 19.16 -14.70
N LYS A 331 5.70 18.08 -14.44
CA LYS A 331 4.69 18.06 -13.36
C LYS A 331 5.32 18.23 -11.99
N ALA A 332 6.43 17.56 -11.74
CA ALA A 332 7.16 17.65 -10.48
C ALA A 332 7.73 19.06 -10.24
N LYS A 333 8.28 19.71 -11.28
CA LYS A 333 8.75 21.11 -11.19
C LYS A 333 7.61 22.07 -10.86
N LYS A 334 6.46 21.93 -11.55
CA LYS A 334 5.25 22.72 -11.23
C LYS A 334 4.78 22.50 -9.80
N PHE A 335 4.88 21.28 -9.28
CA PHE A 335 4.54 21.00 -7.88
C PHE A 335 5.52 21.68 -6.91
N MET A 336 6.83 21.58 -7.17
CA MET A 336 7.86 22.29 -6.38
C MET A 336 7.68 23.81 -6.39
N GLU A 337 7.26 24.40 -7.51
CA GLU A 337 6.98 25.85 -7.62
C GLU A 337 5.80 26.24 -6.72
N LYS A 338 4.71 25.46 -6.76
CA LYS A 338 3.53 25.69 -5.90
C LYS A 338 3.86 25.59 -4.41
N GLU A 339 4.80 24.73 -4.04
CA GLU A 339 5.26 24.54 -2.66
C GLU A 339 6.34 25.57 -2.22
N GLY A 340 6.73 26.52 -3.09
CA GLY A 340 7.77 27.51 -2.79
C GLY A 340 9.19 26.93 -2.71
N GLN A 341 9.42 25.72 -3.23
CA GLN A 341 10.70 25.00 -3.13
C GLN A 341 11.71 25.39 -4.23
N LEU A 342 11.33 26.26 -5.17
CA LEU A 342 12.18 26.72 -6.28
C LEU A 342 12.60 28.19 -6.19
N THR A 343 12.17 28.90 -5.14
CA THR A 343 12.59 30.28 -4.85
C THR A 343 13.71 30.29 -3.82
N ALA A 344 14.96 30.28 -4.28
CA ALA A 344 16.15 30.74 -3.57
C ALA A 344 17.21 31.16 -4.58
#